data_AF-G6YUN6-F1
#
_entry.id   AF-G6YUN6-F1
#
_cell.length_a   1.000
_cell.length_b   1.000
_cell.length_c   1.000
_cell.angle_alpha   90.00
_cell.angle_beta   90.00
_cell.angle_gamma   90.00
#
_symmetry.space_group_name_H-M   'P 1'
#
loop_
_entity.id
_entity.type
_entity.pdbx_description
1 polymer ?
#
loop_
_entity_poly.entity_id
_entity_poly.type
_entity_poly.pdbx_seq_one_letter_code
_entity_poly.pdbx_strand_id
1 'polypeptide(L)'
;MLTLTIPEVGLFALLIALCLSLLQATVPLLGAATRRPLWMAFAEPMAWGQFVFLLISYASLTASFLLDDFSVDYVARNSNSMLPWYYKFTAVWGSHEGSVLLWSLILSGWGFAVSLFSRQLPRDIPRPASCCVVMLISPTWN
;
A
#
# COMPACT_ATOMS: atom_id res chain seq x y z
N MET A 1 -19.87 19.81 -0.67
CA MET A 1 -20.29 18.52 -1.26
C MET A 1 -19.12 17.74 -1.88
N LEU A 2 -18.24 18.35 -2.69
CA LEU A 2 -17.07 17.64 -3.26
C LEU A 2 -15.99 17.25 -2.22
N THR A 3 -15.82 18.03 -1.16
CA THR A 3 -14.76 17.78 -0.17
C THR A 3 -15.09 16.62 0.77
N LEU A 4 -16.39 16.36 1.01
CA LEU A 4 -16.87 15.15 1.67
C LEU A 4 -16.41 13.90 0.93
N THR A 5 -16.62 13.82 -0.40
CA THR A 5 -16.35 12.60 -1.20
C THR A 5 -14.89 12.10 -1.23
N ILE A 6 -13.93 12.93 -0.81
CA ILE A 6 -12.49 12.62 -0.88
C ILE A 6 -12.12 11.53 0.14
N PRO A 7 -12.46 11.67 1.44
CA PRO A 7 -12.23 10.64 2.44
C PRO A 7 -12.98 9.32 2.20
N GLU A 8 -14.22 9.29 1.68
CA GLU A 8 -14.87 7.99 1.41
C GLU A 8 -14.18 7.25 0.26
N VAL A 9 -13.74 7.96 -0.79
CA VAL A 9 -12.94 7.34 -1.87
C VAL A 9 -11.63 6.79 -1.31
N GLY A 10 -10.99 7.50 -0.39
CA GLY A 10 -9.80 7.00 0.33
C GLY A 10 -10.08 5.71 1.10
N LEU A 11 -11.18 5.67 1.86
CA LEU A 11 -11.60 4.49 2.62
C LEU A 11 -11.92 3.29 1.71
N PHE A 12 -12.65 3.51 0.61
CA PHE A 12 -12.93 2.47 -0.37
C PHE A 12 -11.65 1.94 -1.01
N ALA A 13 -10.70 2.80 -1.36
CA ALA A 13 -9.40 2.39 -1.87
C ALA A 13 -8.63 1.55 -0.84
N LEU A 14 -8.67 1.93 0.44
CA LEU A 14 -8.03 1.20 1.53
C LEU A 14 -8.66 -0.19 1.73
N LEU A 15 -9.98 -0.30 1.67
CA LEU A 15 -10.70 -1.59 1.73
C LEU A 15 -10.30 -2.51 0.57
N ILE A 16 -10.20 -1.97 -0.64
CA ILE A 16 -9.75 -2.75 -1.82
C ILE A 16 -8.29 -3.17 -1.65
N ALA A 17 -7.41 -2.29 -1.15
CA ALA A 17 -6.02 -2.61 -0.86
C ALA A 17 -5.90 -3.72 0.19
N LEU A 18 -6.77 -3.72 1.22
CA LEU A 18 -6.84 -4.76 2.23
C LEU A 18 -7.26 -6.12 1.64
N CYS A 19 -8.29 -6.13 0.78
CA CYS A 19 -8.69 -7.34 0.07
C CYS A 19 -7.57 -7.87 -0.84
N LEU A 20 -6.88 -6.99 -1.57
CA LEU A 20 -5.74 -7.36 -2.41
C LEU A 20 -4.57 -7.91 -1.59
N SER A 21 -4.29 -7.35 -0.41
CA SER A 21 -3.27 -7.85 0.51
C SER A 21 -3.57 -9.28 0.97
N LEU A 22 -4.82 -9.60 1.32
CA LEU A 22 -5.22 -10.95 1.72
C LEU A 22 -5.09 -11.95 0.56
N LEU A 23 -5.48 -11.54 -0.65
CA LEU A 23 -5.31 -12.35 -1.85
C LEU A 23 -3.83 -12.56 -2.20
N GLN A 24 -3.01 -11.51 -2.11
CA GLN A 24 -1.57 -11.58 -2.32
C GLN A 24 -0.86 -12.41 -1.24
N ALA A 25 -1.38 -12.49 -0.01
CA ALA A 25 -0.82 -13.34 1.02
C ALA A 25 -1.15 -14.83 0.80
N THR A 26 -2.36 -15.12 0.31
CA THR A 26 -2.88 -16.51 0.23
C THR A 26 -2.60 -17.20 -1.11
N VAL A 27 -2.84 -16.53 -2.23
CA VAL A 27 -2.74 -17.11 -3.58
C VAL A 27 -1.31 -17.53 -3.95
N PRO A 28 -0.28 -16.70 -3.71
CA PRO A 28 1.12 -17.06 -3.98
C PRO A 28 1.62 -18.19 -3.09
N LEU A 29 1.17 -18.23 -1.83
CA LEU A 29 1.53 -19.26 -0.86
C LEU A 29 0.97 -20.63 -1.27
N LEU A 30 -0.32 -20.66 -1.64
CA LEU A 30 -0.97 -21.86 -2.18
C LEU A 30 -0.38 -22.28 -3.54
N GLY A 31 0.01 -21.31 -4.38
CA GLY A 31 0.71 -21.54 -5.65
C GLY A 31 2.07 -22.20 -5.47
N ALA A 32 2.83 -21.79 -4.45
CA ALA A 32 4.09 -22.41 -4.07
C ALA A 32 3.89 -23.84 -3.55
N ALA A 33 2.89 -24.07 -2.69
CA ALA A 33 2.57 -25.40 -2.16
C ALA A 33 2.11 -26.39 -3.26
N THR A 34 1.37 -25.90 -4.26
CA THR A 34 0.83 -26.73 -5.35
C THR A 34 1.73 -26.79 -6.60
N ARG A 35 2.88 -26.12 -6.59
CA ARG A 35 3.83 -26.00 -7.72
C ARG A 35 3.15 -25.54 -9.03
N ARG A 36 2.12 -24.70 -8.94
CA ARG A 36 1.38 -24.19 -10.12
C ARG A 36 1.91 -22.81 -10.52
N PRO A 37 2.63 -22.68 -11.65
CA PRO A 37 3.27 -21.43 -12.05
C PRO A 37 2.27 -20.31 -12.35
N LEU A 38 1.05 -20.65 -12.77
CA LEU A 38 -0.02 -19.67 -13.01
C LEU A 38 -0.47 -18.96 -11.74
N TRP A 39 -0.54 -19.68 -10.61
CA TRP A 39 -1.00 -19.13 -9.33
C TRP A 39 0.06 -18.23 -8.70
N MET A 40 1.32 -18.56 -8.95
CA MET A 40 2.48 -17.76 -8.57
C MET A 40 2.60 -16.47 -9.40
N ALA A 41 2.13 -16.48 -10.67
CA ALA A 41 2.15 -15.30 -11.54
C ALA A 41 1.16 -14.20 -11.13
N PHE A 42 0.12 -14.52 -10.35
CA PHE A 42 -0.83 -13.53 -9.84
C PHE A 42 -0.26 -12.63 -8.73
N ALA A 43 0.88 -12.99 -8.13
CA ALA A 43 1.53 -12.20 -7.08
C ALA A 43 1.93 -10.79 -7.57
N GLU A 44 2.43 -10.69 -8.81
CA GLU A 44 2.89 -9.43 -9.40
C GLU A 44 1.76 -8.41 -9.61
N PRO A 45 0.68 -8.71 -10.38
CA PRO A 45 -0.39 -7.75 -10.60
C PRO A 45 -1.14 -7.37 -9.31
N MET A 46 -1.21 -8.28 -8.32
CA MET A 46 -1.81 -7.98 -7.01
C MET A 46 -0.99 -6.97 -6.22
N ALA A 47 0.35 -7.09 -6.22
CA ALA A 47 1.24 -6.13 -5.57
C ALA A 47 1.18 -4.75 -6.22
N TRP A 48 1.06 -4.70 -7.55
CA TRP A 48 0.88 -3.46 -8.30
C TRP A 48 -0.46 -2.79 -7.93
N GLY A 49 -1.53 -3.57 -7.89
CA GLY A 49 -2.84 -3.10 -7.44
C GLY A 49 -2.78 -2.54 -6.01
N GLN A 50 -2.21 -3.30 -5.07
CA GLN A 50 -2.11 -2.89 -3.66
C GLN A 50 -1.36 -1.55 -3.52
N PHE A 51 -0.24 -1.37 -4.21
CA PHE A 51 0.52 -0.11 -4.18
C PHE A 51 -0.30 1.07 -4.70
N VAL A 52 -0.97 0.92 -5.84
CA VAL A 52 -1.79 2.00 -6.44
C VAL A 52 -2.95 2.39 -5.52
N PHE A 53 -3.67 1.41 -4.96
CA PHE A 53 -4.79 1.70 -4.06
C PHE A 53 -4.33 2.34 -2.73
N LEU A 54 -3.21 1.90 -2.17
CA LEU A 54 -2.63 2.54 -0.98
C LEU A 54 -2.15 3.97 -1.28
N LEU A 55 -1.57 4.21 -2.45
CA LEU A 55 -1.14 5.54 -2.88
C LEU A 55 -2.33 6.49 -3.03
N ILE A 56 -3.43 6.02 -3.63
CA ILE A 56 -4.68 6.78 -3.74
C ILE A 56 -5.25 7.08 -2.36
N SER A 57 -5.31 6.07 -1.46
CA SER A 57 -5.80 6.27 -0.09
C SER A 57 -4.96 7.30 0.68
N TYR A 58 -3.64 7.24 0.56
CA TYR A 58 -2.73 8.17 1.21
C TYR A 58 -2.88 9.58 0.64
N ALA A 59 -2.96 9.72 -0.69
CA ALA A 59 -3.16 11.00 -1.36
C ALA A 59 -4.52 11.65 -0.99
N SER A 60 -5.60 10.86 -0.92
CA SER A 60 -6.91 11.34 -0.47
C SER A 60 -6.87 11.85 0.98
N LEU A 61 -6.15 11.16 1.87
CA LEU A 61 -5.97 11.59 3.26
C LEU A 61 -5.17 12.90 3.31
N THR A 62 -4.04 12.99 2.58
CA THR A 62 -3.23 14.21 2.48
C THR A 62 -4.05 15.38 1.95
N ALA A 63 -4.84 15.18 0.88
CA ALA A 63 -5.69 16.21 0.31
C ALA A 63 -6.73 16.72 1.32
N SER A 64 -7.30 15.82 2.12
CA SER A 64 -8.25 16.18 3.18
C SER A 64 -7.61 17.02 4.29
N PHE A 65 -6.34 16.77 4.64
CA PHE A 65 -5.56 17.61 5.57
C PHE A 65 -5.20 18.99 5.00
N LEU A 66 -4.89 19.07 3.70
CA LEU A 66 -4.56 20.33 3.04
C LEU A 66 -5.79 21.24 2.86
N LEU A 67 -6.97 20.64 2.70
CA LEU A 67 -8.25 21.34 2.55
C LEU A 67 -8.94 21.65 3.89
N ASP A 68 -8.29 21.34 5.03
CA ASP A 68 -8.80 21.57 6.38
C ASP A 68 -10.25 21.07 6.58
N ASP A 69 -10.58 19.89 6.07
CA ASP A 69 -11.94 19.38 6.15
C ASP A 69 -12.24 18.81 7.56
N PHE A 70 -12.83 19.64 8.42
CA PHE A 70 -13.21 19.30 9.81
C PHE A 70 -14.31 18.22 9.92
N SER A 71 -14.85 17.74 8.79
CA SER A 71 -15.82 16.64 8.78
C SER A 71 -15.19 15.28 9.10
N VAL A 72 -13.86 15.15 9.03
CA VAL A 72 -13.13 13.95 9.46
C VAL A 72 -12.68 14.15 10.90
N ASP A 73 -13.17 13.32 11.84
CA ASP A 73 -12.79 13.35 13.27
C ASP A 73 -11.26 13.33 13.47
N TYR A 74 -10.54 12.70 12.55
CA TYR A 74 -9.07 12.68 12.50
C TYR A 74 -8.42 14.04 12.18
N VAL A 75 -9.00 14.84 11.27
CA VAL A 75 -8.52 16.21 10.94
C VAL A 75 -8.91 17.17 12.06
N ALA A 76 -10.10 17.04 12.63
CA ALA A 76 -10.56 17.85 13.74
C ALA A 76 -9.71 17.64 15.02
N ARG A 77 -9.17 16.44 15.25
CA ARG A 77 -8.32 16.12 16.40
C ARG A 77 -6.83 16.45 16.20
N ASN A 78 -6.31 16.46 14.96
CA ASN A 78 -4.89 16.71 14.67
C ASN A 78 -4.59 18.06 14.01
N SER A 79 -5.59 18.83 13.55
CA SER A 79 -5.37 20.13 12.90
C SER A 79 -5.44 21.28 13.90
N ASN A 80 -4.39 22.10 13.92
CA ASN A 80 -4.37 23.40 14.58
C ASN A 80 -4.30 24.46 13.48
N SER A 81 -5.36 25.26 13.30
CA SER A 81 -5.52 26.19 12.16
C SER A 81 -4.43 27.28 12.05
N MET A 82 -3.55 27.40 13.05
CA MET A 82 -2.46 28.39 13.09
C MET A 82 -1.12 27.91 12.51
N LEU A 83 -0.98 26.65 12.05
CA LEU A 83 0.32 26.13 11.59
C LEU A 83 0.54 26.21 10.06
N PRO A 84 1.76 26.61 9.59
CA PRO A 84 2.15 26.60 8.19
C PRO A 84 1.92 25.25 7.50
N TRP A 85 1.66 25.26 6.19
CA TRP A 85 1.28 24.09 5.40
C TRP A 85 2.25 22.89 5.49
N TYR A 86 3.56 23.14 5.69
CA TYR A 86 4.56 22.09 5.87
C TYR A 86 4.30 21.23 7.12
N TYR A 87 3.84 21.86 8.22
CA TYR A 87 3.53 21.14 9.46
C TYR A 87 2.24 20.33 9.34
N LYS A 88 1.28 20.80 8.52
CA LYS A 88 0.06 20.03 8.21
C LYS A 88 0.38 18.74 7.48
N PHE A 89 1.36 18.75 6.57
CA PHE A 89 1.84 17.54 5.91
C PHE A 89 2.45 16.55 6.92
N THR A 90 3.27 17.04 7.86
CA THR A 90 3.83 16.19 8.93
C THR A 90 2.78 15.62 9.89
N ALA A 91 1.67 16.32 10.09
CA ALA A 91 0.57 15.85 10.94
C ALA A 91 -0.12 14.61 10.36
N VAL A 92 -0.16 14.46 9.02
CA VAL A 92 -0.77 13.30 8.34
C VAL A 92 -0.16 11.99 8.84
N TRP A 93 1.17 11.93 8.95
CA TRP A 93 1.90 10.74 9.40
C TRP A 93 2.37 10.77 10.85
N GLY A 94 2.31 11.92 11.53
CA GLY A 94 2.46 12.01 12.99
C GLY A 94 1.31 11.34 13.75
N SER A 95 0.20 11.15 13.04
CA SER A 95 -0.87 10.16 13.21
C SER A 95 -0.50 8.78 13.77
N HIS A 96 -1.12 8.26 14.83
CA HIS A 96 -1.08 6.79 15.06
C HIS A 96 -1.67 6.04 13.85
N GLU A 97 -2.83 6.45 13.37
CA GLU A 97 -3.50 5.79 12.22
C GLU A 97 -2.81 6.11 10.89
N GLY A 98 -2.38 7.36 10.71
CA GLY A 98 -1.69 7.80 9.48
C GLY A 98 -0.29 7.23 9.34
N SER A 99 0.42 6.98 10.44
CA SER A 99 1.71 6.29 10.41
C SER A 99 1.56 4.85 9.89
N VAL A 100 0.50 4.13 10.29
CA VAL A 100 0.21 2.78 9.77
C VAL A 100 -0.03 2.82 8.26
N LEU A 101 -0.75 3.83 7.77
CA LEU A 101 -0.98 4.04 6.34
C LEU A 101 0.32 4.34 5.59
N LEU A 102 1.17 5.22 6.12
CA LEU A 102 2.48 5.54 5.54
C LEU A 102 3.40 4.33 5.50
N TRP A 103 3.48 3.56 6.59
CA TRP A 103 4.26 2.33 6.64
C TRP A 103 3.74 1.29 5.64
N SER A 104 2.42 1.13 5.53
CA SER A 104 1.80 0.24 4.54
C SER A 104 2.14 0.66 3.11
N LEU A 105 2.14 1.97 2.82
CA LEU A 105 2.55 2.52 1.54
C LEU A 105 4.02 2.19 1.24
N ILE A 106 4.93 2.42 2.19
CA ILE A 106 6.36 2.10 2.03
C ILE A 106 6.57 0.61 1.76
N LEU A 107 5.93 -0.27 2.54
CA LEU A 107 6.03 -1.72 2.37
C LEU A 107 5.49 -2.18 1.01
N SER A 108 4.35 -1.65 0.57
CA SER A 108 3.80 -1.95 -0.76
C SER A 108 4.68 -1.42 -1.89
N GLY A 109 5.30 -0.24 -1.70
CA GLY A 109 6.27 0.34 -2.64
C GLY A 109 7.53 -0.50 -2.77
N TRP A 110 8.01 -1.07 -1.65
CA TRP A 110 9.09 -2.06 -1.68
C TRP A 110 8.71 -3.32 -2.46
N GLY A 111 7.51 -3.88 -2.23
CA GLY A 111 7.01 -5.04 -2.98
C GLY A 111 6.91 -4.76 -4.49
N PHE A 112 6.46 -3.56 -4.85
CA PHE A 112 6.42 -3.10 -6.24
C PHE A 112 7.82 -2.94 -6.85
N ALA A 113 8.74 -2.28 -6.14
CA ALA A 113 10.12 -2.11 -6.58
C ALA A 113 10.81 -3.46 -6.79
N VAL A 114 10.65 -4.39 -5.84
CA VAL A 114 11.17 -5.75 -5.93
C VAL A 114 10.60 -6.50 -7.13
N SER A 115 9.29 -6.38 -7.41
CA SER A 115 8.68 -6.95 -8.63
C SER A 115 9.34 -6.41 -9.90
N LEU A 116 9.72 -5.13 -9.93
CA LEU A 116 10.40 -4.53 -11.08
C LEU A 116 11.87 -4.95 -11.21
N PHE A 117 12.61 -5.03 -10.10
CA PHE A 117 14.04 -5.37 -10.08
C PHE A 117 14.32 -6.88 -10.15
N SER A 118 13.40 -7.74 -9.70
CA SER A 118 13.50 -9.21 -9.77
C SER A 118 13.59 -9.75 -11.21
N ARG A 119 13.30 -8.90 -12.21
CA ARG A 119 13.54 -9.16 -13.64
C ARG A 119 14.98 -9.55 -13.98
N GLN A 120 15.94 -9.30 -13.10
CA GLN A 120 17.37 -9.56 -13.30
C GLN A 120 17.87 -10.89 -12.71
N LEU A 121 17.01 -11.73 -12.09
CA LEU A 121 17.49 -12.99 -11.52
C LEU A 121 17.87 -14.04 -12.59
N PRO A 122 18.90 -14.89 -12.33
CA PRO A 122 19.37 -15.93 -13.24
C PRO A 122 18.26 -16.88 -13.71
N ARG A 123 18.40 -17.38 -14.95
CA ARG A 123 17.39 -18.14 -15.71
C ARG A 123 16.99 -19.51 -15.13
N ASP A 124 17.55 -19.90 -13.98
CA ASP A 124 17.36 -21.23 -13.39
C ASP A 124 16.05 -21.36 -12.59
N ILE A 125 15.40 -20.23 -12.25
CA ILE A 125 14.11 -20.21 -11.56
C ILE A 125 13.04 -19.61 -12.49
N PRO A 126 11.88 -20.29 -12.69
CA PRO A 126 10.77 -19.73 -13.45
C PRO A 126 10.34 -18.37 -12.84
N ARG A 127 10.17 -17.33 -13.67
CA ARG A 127 9.78 -15.96 -13.27
C ARG A 127 8.72 -15.87 -12.14
N PRO A 128 7.58 -16.57 -12.21
CA PRO A 128 6.58 -16.48 -11.16
C PRO A 128 7.05 -17.10 -9.83
N ALA A 129 7.98 -18.07 -9.88
CA ALA A 129 8.58 -18.65 -8.69
C ALA A 129 9.61 -17.73 -8.03
N SER A 130 10.44 -17.02 -8.79
CA SER A 130 11.38 -16.04 -8.24
C SER A 130 10.65 -14.92 -7.51
N CYS A 131 9.56 -14.37 -8.07
CA CYS A 131 8.80 -13.29 -7.44
C CYS A 131 8.07 -13.74 -6.18
N CYS A 132 7.45 -14.93 -6.17
CA CYS A 132 6.89 -15.50 -4.93
C CYS A 132 7.95 -15.65 -3.84
N VAL A 133 9.12 -16.20 -4.19
CA VAL A 133 10.20 -16.47 -3.23
C VAL A 133 10.76 -15.17 -2.68
N VAL A 134 11.03 -14.17 -3.51
CA VAL A 134 11.55 -12.88 -3.04
C VAL A 134 10.50 -12.12 -2.22
N MET A 135 9.21 -12.18 -2.56
CA MET A 135 8.15 -11.61 -1.73
C MET A 135 8.02 -12.30 -0.36
N LEU A 136 8.15 -13.63 -0.31
CA LEU A 136 8.06 -14.41 0.94
C LEU A 136 9.34 -14.33 1.80
N ILE A 137 10.51 -14.13 1.19
CA ILE A 137 11.83 -14.15 1.86
C ILE A 137 12.38 -12.74 2.15
N SER A 138 11.73 -11.67 1.72
CA SER A 138 12.18 -10.30 2.04
C SER A 138 12.07 -9.82 3.50
N PRO A 139 11.80 -10.64 4.54
CA PRO A 139 12.17 -10.28 5.91
C PRO A 139 13.57 -10.75 6.33
N THR A 140 14.29 -11.58 5.58
CA THR A 140 15.60 -12.11 6.01
C THR A 140 16.74 -11.49 5.20
N TRP A 141 17.05 -10.23 5.48
CA TRP A 141 18.41 -9.71 5.32
C TRP A 141 19.26 -10.21 6.50
N ASN A 142 19.70 -11.47 6.43
CA ASN A 142 20.98 -11.99 6.92
C ASN A 142 21.15 -13.45 6.45
#